data_AF-A0A0D2DQG0-F1
#
_entry.id   AF-A0A0D2DQG0-F1
#
_cell.length_a   1.000
_cell.length_b   1.000
_cell.length_c   1.000
_cell.angle_alpha   90.00
_cell.angle_beta   90.00
_cell.angle_gamma   90.00
#
_symmetry.space_group_name_H-M   'P 1'
#
loop_
_entity.id
_entity.type
_entity.pdbx_description
1 polymer ?
#
loop_
_entity_poly.entity_id
_entity_poly.type
_entity_poly.pdbx_seq_one_letter_code
_entity_poly.pdbx_strand_id
1 'polypeptide(L)'
;MARTNHVSFFVASWLTFYATRHYISTHQQTLIPSDGKFTYPTHPFDPDLCSVIAKFPPGLMNLALSSQLSHQIIVLISRVNMWGQEIVNSLREKDINRLHYLSHNTKNITLCGEFLLHPSLSLVEKLLILGLLGFCYSNDDTRSMYWLTKSYLQVRCRYLNSLFIDVSEKNEDFMTWVGTVLVSTSDPGSEPWILGSSLLDARPTPRDWQANVKICEEFFWIESMSLRLSSKIGYLKQTQRMSQG
;
A
#
# COMPACT_ATOMS: atom_id res chain seq x y z
N MET A 1 9.80 -28.81 17.51
CA MET A 1 10.08 -27.53 18.19
C MET A 1 9.79 -26.28 17.34
N ALA A 2 9.69 -26.34 16.00
CA ALA A 2 9.39 -25.18 15.16
C ALA A 2 7.89 -24.75 15.11
N ARG A 3 6.93 -25.68 15.28
CA ARG A 3 5.48 -25.38 15.18
C ARG A 3 4.95 -24.46 16.27
N THR A 4 5.50 -24.53 17.49
CA THR A 4 5.07 -23.71 18.63
C THR A 4 5.39 -22.23 18.44
N ASN A 5 6.50 -21.89 17.78
CA ASN A 5 6.89 -20.50 17.57
C ASN A 5 5.98 -19.79 16.55
N HIS A 6 5.57 -20.48 15.47
CA HIS A 6 4.68 -19.91 14.46
C HIS A 6 3.28 -19.61 15.01
N VAL A 7 2.74 -20.49 15.87
CA VAL A 7 1.44 -20.26 16.52
C VAL A 7 1.49 -19.03 17.41
N SER A 8 2.55 -18.84 18.19
CA SER A 8 2.71 -17.67 19.05
C SER A 8 2.78 -16.36 18.26
N PHE A 9 3.51 -16.32 17.14
CA PHE A 9 3.57 -15.13 16.28
C PHE A 9 2.22 -14.82 15.61
N PHE A 10 1.50 -15.85 15.17
CA PHE A 10 0.18 -15.67 14.56
C PHE A 10 -0.85 -15.13 15.57
N VAL A 11 -0.87 -15.68 16.79
CA VAL A 11 -1.73 -15.20 17.88
C VAL A 11 -1.38 -13.75 18.24
N ALA A 12 -0.10 -13.43 18.34
CA ALA A 12 0.35 -12.06 18.60
C ALA A 12 -0.08 -11.05 17.51
N SER A 13 -0.04 -11.45 16.23
CA SER A 13 -0.53 -10.61 15.13
C SER A 13 -2.04 -10.36 15.22
N TRP A 14 -2.84 -11.36 15.57
CA TRP A 14 -4.28 -11.18 15.78
C TRP A 14 -4.58 -10.32 17.00
N LEU A 15 -3.91 -10.53 18.12
CA LEU A 15 -4.07 -9.69 19.32
C LEU A 15 -3.73 -8.23 19.01
N THR A 16 -2.62 -7.98 18.32
CA THR A 16 -2.24 -6.64 17.86
C THR A 16 -3.33 -6.03 16.97
N PHE A 17 -3.85 -6.78 16.00
CA PHE A 17 -4.93 -6.31 15.13
C PHE A 17 -6.19 -5.95 15.89
N TYR A 18 -6.67 -6.81 16.79
CA TYR A 18 -7.87 -6.54 17.57
C TYR A 18 -7.68 -5.37 18.53
N ALA A 19 -6.51 -5.24 19.17
CA ALA A 19 -6.19 -4.12 20.03
C ALA A 19 -6.18 -2.80 19.25
N THR A 20 -5.51 -2.76 18.09
CA THR A 20 -5.47 -1.58 17.24
C THR A 20 -6.86 -1.22 16.70
N ARG A 21 -7.64 -2.21 16.26
CA ARG A 21 -9.01 -2.01 15.78
C ARG A 21 -9.91 -1.46 16.88
N HIS A 22 -9.81 -2.01 18.09
CA HIS A 22 -10.56 -1.52 19.25
C HIS A 22 -10.17 -0.07 19.59
N TYR A 23 -8.88 0.26 19.55
CA TYR A 23 -8.39 1.63 19.72
C TYR A 23 -8.99 2.58 18.68
N ILE A 24 -8.96 2.21 17.39
CA ILE A 24 -9.53 3.01 16.30
C ILE A 24 -11.02 3.29 16.53
N SER A 25 -11.78 2.26 16.92
CA SER A 25 -13.21 2.37 17.20
C SER A 25 -13.51 3.28 18.39
N THR A 26 -12.85 3.02 19.53
CA THR A 26 -13.05 3.78 20.78
C THR A 26 -12.67 5.27 20.66
N HIS A 27 -11.70 5.60 19.81
CA HIS A 27 -11.26 6.97 19.58
C HIS A 27 -11.91 7.63 18.35
N GLN A 28 -12.95 7.01 17.78
CA GLN A 28 -13.67 7.52 16.59
C GLN A 28 -12.72 7.82 15.41
N GLN A 29 -11.66 7.04 15.26
CA GLN A 29 -10.68 7.20 14.19
C GLN A 29 -10.99 6.35 12.95
N THR A 30 -12.13 5.64 12.95
CA THR A 30 -12.62 4.90 11.78
C THR A 30 -12.75 5.84 10.60
N LEU A 31 -12.34 5.36 9.43
CA LEU A 31 -12.53 6.07 8.17
C LEU A 31 -13.73 5.54 7.38
N ILE A 32 -14.20 4.34 7.70
CA ILE A 32 -15.36 3.75 7.04
C ILE A 32 -16.62 4.32 7.71
N PRO A 33 -17.54 4.94 6.95
CA PRO A 33 -18.78 5.48 7.48
C PRO A 33 -19.68 4.38 8.04
N SER A 34 -20.50 4.72 9.04
CA SER A 34 -21.39 3.74 9.70
C SER A 34 -22.44 3.13 8.76
N ASP A 35 -22.82 3.86 7.71
CA ASP A 35 -23.72 3.38 6.66
C ASP A 35 -23.01 2.61 5.53
N GLY A 36 -21.67 2.51 5.59
CA GLY A 36 -20.83 1.84 4.59
C GLY A 36 -20.78 2.53 3.23
N LYS A 37 -21.26 3.77 3.11
CA LYS A 37 -21.33 4.47 1.81
C LYS A 37 -20.13 5.41 1.64
N PHE A 38 -19.35 5.16 0.59
CA PHE A 38 -18.28 6.06 0.19
C PHE A 38 -18.82 7.22 -0.63
N THR A 39 -18.32 8.41 -0.31
CA THR A 39 -18.68 9.66 -0.97
C THR A 39 -17.48 10.17 -1.77
N TYR A 40 -17.72 10.60 -3.00
CA TYR A 40 -16.68 11.05 -3.91
C TYR A 40 -16.76 12.57 -4.08
N PRO A 41 -15.62 13.29 -4.04
CA PRO A 41 -15.59 14.71 -4.33
C PRO A 41 -16.13 14.99 -5.75
N THR A 42 -16.88 16.07 -5.90
CA THR A 42 -17.37 16.54 -7.20
C THR A 42 -16.78 17.91 -7.51
N HIS A 43 -16.56 18.21 -8.80
CA HIS A 43 -16.12 19.54 -9.20
C HIS A 43 -17.24 20.59 -9.03
N PRO A 44 -16.89 21.83 -8.65
CA PRO A 44 -15.56 22.27 -8.21
C PRO A 44 -15.18 21.71 -6.83
N PHE A 45 -13.90 21.37 -6.64
CA PHE A 45 -13.44 20.88 -5.35
C PHE A 45 -13.41 21.97 -4.29
N ASP A 46 -13.73 21.57 -3.06
CA ASP A 46 -13.62 22.43 -1.89
C ASP A 46 -12.16 22.90 -1.68
N PRO A 47 -11.91 24.18 -1.32
CA PRO A 47 -10.56 24.70 -1.11
C PRO A 47 -9.77 23.98 -0.02
N ASP A 48 -10.42 23.50 1.04
CA ASP A 48 -9.75 22.77 2.11
C ASP A 48 -9.33 21.38 1.61
N LEU A 49 -10.17 20.74 0.79
CA LEU A 49 -9.83 19.49 0.12
C LEU A 49 -8.62 19.66 -0.81
N CYS A 50 -8.60 20.72 -1.62
CA CYS A 50 -7.44 21.05 -2.47
C CYS A 50 -6.16 21.25 -1.64
N SER A 51 -6.27 21.90 -0.47
CA SER A 51 -5.15 22.12 0.45
C SER A 51 -4.62 20.81 1.06
N VAL A 52 -5.47 19.81 1.26
CA VAL A 52 -5.06 18.46 1.67
C VAL A 52 -4.37 17.73 0.51
N ILE A 53 -4.97 17.74 -0.67
CA ILE A 53 -4.45 17.05 -1.86
C ILE A 53 -3.09 17.61 -2.29
N ALA A 54 -2.89 18.93 -2.17
CA ALA A 54 -1.62 19.59 -2.50
C ALA A 54 -0.42 19.09 -1.67
N LYS A 55 -0.65 18.39 -0.55
CA LYS A 55 0.40 17.81 0.28
C LYS A 55 0.77 16.39 -0.13
N PHE A 56 0.04 15.77 -1.06
CA PHE A 56 0.27 14.39 -1.47
C PHE A 56 1.56 14.28 -2.30
N PRO A 57 2.15 13.07 -2.38
CA PRO A 57 3.12 12.77 -3.42
C PRO A 57 2.55 13.12 -4.80
N PRO A 58 3.35 13.70 -5.72
CA PRO A 58 2.87 14.15 -7.04
C PRO A 58 2.08 13.07 -7.81
N GLY A 59 2.52 11.81 -7.75
CA GLY A 59 1.87 10.69 -8.42
C GLY A 59 0.46 10.38 -7.92
N LEU A 60 0.15 10.69 -6.65
CA LEU A 60 -1.19 10.53 -6.07
C LEU A 60 -2.06 11.78 -6.17
N MET A 61 -1.45 12.94 -6.35
CA MET A 61 -2.17 14.20 -6.48
C MET A 61 -3.13 14.16 -7.69
N ASN A 62 -2.62 13.73 -8.86
CA ASN A 62 -3.42 13.62 -10.08
C ASN A 62 -4.58 12.62 -9.92
N LEU A 63 -4.34 11.51 -9.21
CA LEU A 63 -5.36 10.50 -8.95
C LEU A 63 -6.46 11.02 -8.00
N ALA A 64 -6.10 11.83 -7.01
CA ALA A 64 -7.09 12.45 -6.12
C ALA A 64 -7.93 13.51 -6.85
N LEU A 65 -7.32 14.27 -7.77
CA LEU A 65 -8.01 15.29 -8.56
C LEU A 65 -8.89 14.72 -9.68
N SER A 66 -8.79 13.43 -10.01
CA SER A 66 -9.65 12.80 -11.03
C SER A 66 -11.05 12.43 -10.54
N SER A 67 -11.40 12.76 -9.29
CA SER A 67 -12.65 12.36 -8.62
C SER A 67 -12.86 10.83 -8.51
N GLN A 68 -11.80 10.03 -8.69
CA GLN A 68 -11.84 8.56 -8.59
C GLN A 68 -11.62 8.03 -7.18
N LEU A 69 -11.23 8.90 -6.25
CA LEU A 69 -10.98 8.54 -4.85
C LEU A 69 -12.09 9.10 -3.97
N SER A 70 -12.63 8.26 -3.10
CA SER A 70 -13.57 8.72 -2.07
C SER A 70 -12.87 9.61 -1.04
N HIS A 71 -13.66 10.47 -0.37
CA HIS A 71 -13.17 11.30 0.73
C HIS A 71 -12.42 10.48 1.79
N GLN A 72 -12.91 9.28 2.07
CA GLN A 72 -12.33 8.37 3.06
C GLN A 72 -10.93 7.89 2.66
N ILE A 73 -10.73 7.61 1.37
CA ILE A 73 -9.42 7.22 0.81
C ILE A 73 -8.46 8.41 0.79
N ILE A 74 -8.94 9.61 0.46
CA ILE A 74 -8.13 10.84 0.52
C ILE A 74 -7.63 11.07 1.96
N VAL A 75 -8.49 10.90 2.96
CA VAL A 75 -8.09 11.00 4.38
C VAL A 75 -7.06 9.92 4.75
N LEU A 76 -7.22 8.68 4.26
CA LEU A 76 -6.23 7.62 4.48
C LEU A 76 -4.85 7.98 3.89
N ILE A 77 -4.81 8.47 2.64
CA ILE A 77 -3.56 8.92 2.00
C ILE A 77 -2.93 10.03 2.85
N SER A 78 -3.73 11.01 3.29
CA SER A 78 -3.24 12.11 4.13
C SER A 78 -2.59 11.61 5.43
N ARG A 79 -3.22 10.64 6.11
CA ARG A 79 -2.66 10.01 7.32
C ARG A 79 -1.34 9.28 7.06
N VAL A 80 -1.27 8.49 5.99
CA VAL A 80 -0.03 7.78 5.61
C VAL A 80 1.07 8.77 5.25
N ASN A 81 0.74 9.83 4.53
CA ASN A 81 1.68 10.89 4.18
C ASN A 81 2.23 11.61 5.42
N MET A 82 1.34 12.03 6.33
CA MET A 82 1.75 12.67 7.59
C MET A 82 2.67 11.76 8.40
N TRP A 83 2.30 10.50 8.58
CA TRP A 83 3.13 9.52 9.28
C TRP A 83 4.50 9.35 8.64
N GLY A 84 4.58 9.28 7.30
CA GLY A 84 5.86 9.22 6.58
C GLY A 84 6.74 10.46 6.81
N GLN A 85 6.15 11.66 6.75
CA GLN A 85 6.86 12.90 7.04
C GLN A 85 7.36 12.97 8.48
N GLU A 86 6.57 12.50 9.45
CA GLU A 86 6.97 12.46 10.85
C GLU A 86 8.16 11.53 11.09
N ILE A 87 8.25 10.39 10.38
CA ILE A 87 9.42 9.52 10.43
C ILE A 87 10.65 10.26 9.92
N VAL A 88 10.57 10.88 8.75
CA VAL A 88 11.69 11.63 8.16
C VAL A 88 12.16 12.75 9.09
N ASN A 89 11.23 13.50 9.68
CA ASN A 89 11.56 14.58 10.61
C ASN A 89 12.21 14.04 11.89
N SER A 90 11.67 12.96 12.46
CA SER A 90 12.22 12.36 13.69
C SER A 90 13.63 11.77 13.46
N LEU A 91 13.91 11.22 12.27
CA LEU A 91 15.26 10.78 11.89
C LEU A 91 16.25 11.96 11.82
N ARG A 92 15.82 13.09 11.24
CA ARG A 92 16.65 14.31 11.15
C ARG A 92 16.94 14.89 12.54
N GLU A 93 15.94 14.91 13.40
CA GLU A 93 16.03 15.40 14.79
C GLU A 93 16.72 14.41 15.74
N LYS A 94 16.96 13.17 15.29
CA LYS A 94 17.51 12.06 16.09
C LYS A 94 16.64 11.74 17.33
N ASP A 95 15.33 11.93 17.22
CA ASP A 95 14.37 11.63 18.29
C ASP A 95 14.02 10.13 18.31
N ILE A 96 14.83 9.36 19.05
CA ILE A 96 14.71 7.90 19.14
C ILE A 96 13.37 7.48 19.77
N ASN A 97 12.85 8.24 20.74
CA ASN A 97 11.60 7.89 21.41
C ASN A 97 10.41 8.03 20.46
N ARG A 98 10.38 9.13 19.69
CA ARG A 98 9.36 9.34 18.68
C ARG A 98 9.46 8.33 17.55
N LEU A 99 10.67 7.98 17.10
CA LEU A 99 10.88 6.91 16.13
C LEU A 99 10.36 5.56 16.62
N HIS A 100 10.61 5.21 17.89
CA HIS A 100 10.07 3.99 18.47
C HIS A 100 8.53 3.99 18.42
N TYR A 101 7.87 5.09 18.79
CA TYR A 101 6.41 5.19 18.69
C TYR A 101 5.91 5.11 17.23
N LEU A 102 6.56 5.82 16.30
CA LEU A 102 6.18 5.85 14.88
C LEU A 102 6.43 4.53 14.16
N SER A 103 7.37 3.71 14.64
CA SER A 103 7.63 2.37 14.13
C SER A 103 6.41 1.45 14.24
N HIS A 104 5.48 1.75 15.16
CA HIS A 104 4.21 1.06 15.28
C HIS A 104 3.22 1.55 14.21
N ASN A 105 3.38 1.11 12.97
CA ASN A 105 2.50 1.47 11.86
C ASN A 105 1.18 0.67 11.82
N THR A 106 0.82 0.02 12.93
CA THR A 106 -0.30 -0.92 13.02
C THR A 106 -1.64 -0.25 12.72
N LYS A 107 -1.79 1.05 13.02
CA LYS A 107 -3.00 1.83 12.73
C LYS A 107 -3.26 1.94 11.23
N ASN A 108 -2.27 2.37 10.44
CA ASN A 108 -2.43 2.51 8.99
C ASN A 108 -2.60 1.14 8.32
N ILE A 109 -1.87 0.12 8.77
CA ILE A 109 -2.04 -1.27 8.31
C ILE A 109 -3.45 -1.78 8.58
N THR A 110 -3.98 -1.53 9.79
CA THR A 110 -5.34 -1.94 10.17
C THR A 110 -6.38 -1.23 9.31
N LEU A 111 -6.28 0.08 9.13
CA LEU A 111 -7.19 0.85 8.27
C LEU A 111 -7.17 0.35 6.82
N CYS A 112 -5.98 0.14 6.24
CA CYS A 112 -5.86 -0.44 4.90
C CYS A 112 -6.54 -1.81 4.80
N GLY A 113 -6.35 -2.66 5.82
CA GLY A 113 -7.02 -3.96 5.91
C GLY A 113 -8.55 -3.83 5.95
N GLU A 114 -9.09 -2.92 6.77
CA GLU A 114 -10.54 -2.66 6.85
C GLU A 114 -11.13 -2.21 5.52
N PHE A 115 -10.45 -1.31 4.81
CA PHE A 115 -10.91 -0.90 3.48
C PHE A 115 -10.88 -2.05 2.46
N LEU A 116 -9.83 -2.89 2.45
CA LEU A 116 -9.76 -4.04 1.53
C LEU A 116 -10.85 -5.09 1.80
N LEU A 117 -11.40 -5.13 3.02
CA LEU A 117 -12.53 -5.98 3.37
C LEU A 117 -13.86 -5.42 2.86
N HIS A 118 -13.93 -4.12 2.54
CA HIS A 118 -15.18 -3.47 2.20
C HIS A 118 -15.57 -3.71 0.72
N PRO A 119 -16.77 -4.24 0.42
CA PRO A 119 -17.10 -4.76 -0.91
C PRO A 119 -17.25 -3.66 -1.97
N SER A 120 -17.73 -2.48 -1.59
CA SER A 120 -18.08 -1.38 -2.49
C SER A 120 -16.90 -0.56 -3.02
N LEU A 121 -15.66 -0.87 -2.63
CA LEU A 121 -14.51 -0.12 -3.15
C LEU A 121 -14.36 -0.33 -4.65
N SER A 122 -14.05 0.76 -5.35
CA SER A 122 -13.66 0.71 -6.75
C SER A 122 -12.37 -0.11 -6.92
N LEU A 123 -12.12 -0.60 -8.15
CA LEU A 123 -10.88 -1.31 -8.47
C LEU A 123 -9.65 -0.42 -8.26
N VAL A 124 -9.75 0.86 -8.61
CA VAL A 124 -8.68 1.85 -8.41
C VAL A 124 -8.35 1.99 -6.93
N GLU A 125 -9.35 2.17 -6.06
CA GLU A 125 -9.12 2.27 -4.62
C GLU A 125 -8.57 0.98 -4.01
N LYS A 126 -9.03 -0.19 -4.49
CA LYS A 126 -8.46 -1.49 -4.08
C LYS A 126 -6.97 -1.59 -4.40
N LEU A 127 -6.56 -1.22 -5.62
CA LEU A 127 -5.15 -1.24 -6.05
C LEU A 127 -4.31 -0.22 -5.28
N LEU A 128 -4.85 0.99 -5.08
CA LEU A 128 -4.21 2.03 -4.28
C LEU A 128 -3.95 1.55 -2.85
N ILE A 129 -4.95 0.93 -2.21
CA ILE A 129 -4.82 0.44 -0.84
C ILE A 129 -3.85 -0.74 -0.75
N LEU A 130 -3.75 -1.59 -1.78
CA LEU A 130 -2.70 -2.61 -1.83
C LEU A 130 -1.30 -1.98 -1.89
N GLY A 131 -1.12 -0.93 -2.68
CA GLY A 131 0.12 -0.14 -2.70
C GLY A 131 0.42 0.50 -1.34
N LEU A 132 -0.56 1.17 -0.72
CA LEU A 132 -0.42 1.77 0.61
C LEU A 132 -0.12 0.71 1.68
N LEU A 133 -0.82 -0.43 1.65
CA LEU A 133 -0.60 -1.52 2.59
C LEU A 133 0.81 -2.08 2.45
N GLY A 134 1.27 -2.34 1.22
CA GLY A 134 2.63 -2.80 0.95
C GLY A 134 3.69 -1.81 1.44
N PHE A 135 3.47 -0.51 1.22
CA PHE A 135 4.33 0.55 1.73
C PHE A 135 4.35 0.61 3.27
N CYS A 136 3.18 0.71 3.90
CA CYS A 136 3.05 0.80 5.36
C CYS A 136 3.65 -0.41 6.07
N TYR A 137 3.37 -1.60 5.56
CA TYR A 137 3.91 -2.86 6.07
C TYR A 137 5.42 -2.98 5.89
N SER A 138 5.97 -2.47 4.78
CA SER A 138 7.42 -2.54 4.55
C SER A 138 8.24 -1.70 5.51
N ASN A 139 7.59 -0.74 6.14
CA ASN A 139 8.12 0.21 7.11
C ASN A 139 7.62 -0.09 8.54
N ASP A 140 7.06 -1.28 8.79
CA ASP A 140 6.73 -1.74 10.14
C ASP A 140 7.90 -2.58 10.71
N ASP A 141 8.78 -1.92 11.46
CA ASP A 141 9.96 -2.56 12.07
C ASP A 141 9.57 -3.59 13.15
N THR A 142 8.39 -3.43 13.75
CA THR A 142 7.91 -4.34 14.81
C THR A 142 7.54 -5.71 14.24
N ARG A 143 7.18 -5.75 12.95
CA ARG A 143 6.62 -6.93 12.26
C ARG A 143 5.45 -7.55 13.01
N SER A 144 4.80 -6.80 13.90
CA SER A 144 3.77 -7.29 14.81
C SER A 144 2.56 -7.82 14.05
N MET A 145 2.26 -7.24 12.88
CA MET A 145 1.16 -7.65 12.01
C MET A 145 1.62 -8.48 10.81
N TYR A 146 2.88 -8.93 10.77
CA TYR A 146 3.49 -9.50 9.58
C TYR A 146 2.68 -10.63 8.95
N TRP A 147 2.32 -11.63 9.76
CA TRP A 147 1.64 -12.83 9.25
C TRP A 147 0.23 -12.49 8.78
N LEU A 148 -0.48 -11.64 9.53
CA LEU A 148 -1.82 -11.23 9.19
C LEU A 148 -1.86 -10.42 7.89
N THR A 149 -1.00 -9.41 7.76
CA THR A 149 -0.89 -8.59 6.54
C THR A 149 -0.52 -9.45 5.33
N LYS A 150 0.43 -10.38 5.50
CA LYS A 150 0.82 -11.30 4.43
C LYS A 150 -0.36 -12.17 3.97
N SER A 151 -1.13 -12.73 4.90
CA SER A 151 -2.35 -13.49 4.57
C SER A 151 -3.41 -12.64 3.87
N TYR A 152 -3.63 -11.40 4.32
CA TYR A 152 -4.55 -10.47 3.66
C TYR A 152 -4.15 -10.18 2.22
N LEU A 153 -2.87 -9.84 1.99
CA LEU A 153 -2.34 -9.59 0.66
C LEU A 153 -2.51 -10.82 -0.24
N GLN A 154 -2.23 -12.02 0.25
CA GLN A 154 -2.41 -13.26 -0.53
C GLN A 154 -3.85 -13.44 -1.00
N VAL A 155 -4.82 -13.37 -0.09
CA VAL A 155 -6.24 -13.58 -0.44
C VAL A 155 -6.76 -12.49 -1.38
N ARG A 156 -6.39 -11.23 -1.12
CA ARG A 156 -6.90 -10.09 -1.91
C ARG A 156 -6.26 -10.02 -3.29
N CYS A 157 -4.95 -10.25 -3.40
CA CYS A 157 -4.29 -10.29 -4.69
C CYS A 157 -4.76 -11.49 -5.53
N ARG A 158 -5.02 -12.66 -4.92
CA ARG A 158 -5.60 -13.80 -5.64
C ARG A 158 -6.94 -13.47 -6.29
N TYR A 159 -7.81 -12.75 -5.58
CA TYR A 159 -9.06 -12.28 -6.16
C TYR A 159 -8.81 -11.32 -7.33
N LEU A 160 -7.93 -10.33 -7.18
CA LEU A 160 -7.64 -9.38 -8.25
C LEU A 160 -6.94 -10.00 -9.46
N ASN A 161 -6.12 -11.05 -9.26
CA ASN A 161 -5.53 -11.84 -10.35
C ASN A 161 -6.60 -12.51 -11.25
N SER A 162 -7.83 -12.70 -10.74
CA SER A 162 -8.95 -13.23 -11.53
C SER A 162 -9.74 -12.16 -12.29
N LEU A 163 -9.43 -10.88 -12.09
CA LEU A 163 -10.13 -9.78 -12.72
C LEU A 163 -9.33 -9.23 -13.91
N PHE A 164 -10.05 -8.71 -14.90
CA PHE A 164 -9.44 -7.87 -15.91
C PHE A 164 -9.13 -6.50 -15.31
N ILE A 165 -7.88 -6.07 -15.40
CA ILE A 165 -7.42 -4.74 -14.95
C ILE A 165 -6.95 -3.99 -16.19
N ASP A 166 -7.62 -2.89 -16.49
CA ASP A 166 -7.24 -2.01 -17.60
C ASP A 166 -5.96 -1.24 -17.25
N VAL A 167 -4.88 -1.51 -18.00
CA VAL A 167 -3.61 -0.81 -17.91
C VAL A 167 -3.43 -0.04 -19.22
N SER A 168 -3.44 1.29 -19.12
CA SER A 168 -3.37 2.21 -20.24
C SER A 168 -2.38 3.32 -19.96
N GLU A 169 -2.05 4.13 -20.97
CA GLU A 169 -1.15 5.27 -20.84
C GLU A 169 -1.60 6.26 -19.74
N LYS A 170 -2.92 6.34 -19.47
CA LYS A 170 -3.48 7.27 -18.47
C LYS A 170 -3.20 6.87 -17.02
N ASN A 171 -3.05 5.58 -16.75
CA ASN A 171 -2.85 5.06 -15.38
C ASN A 171 -1.51 4.34 -15.22
N GLU A 172 -0.64 4.42 -16.22
CA GLU A 172 0.57 3.62 -16.31
C GLU A 172 1.52 3.84 -15.13
N ASP A 173 1.71 5.08 -14.68
CA ASP A 173 2.58 5.40 -13.56
C ASP A 173 2.01 4.90 -12.22
N PHE A 174 0.70 5.02 -12.05
CA PHE A 174 0.00 4.45 -10.89
C PHE A 174 0.12 2.92 -10.85
N MET A 175 -0.09 2.25 -11.98
CA MET A 175 0.07 0.79 -12.08
C MET A 175 1.53 0.36 -11.89
N THR A 176 2.48 1.17 -12.37
CA THR A 176 3.92 0.98 -12.13
C THR A 176 4.24 1.02 -10.65
N TRP A 177 3.72 2.02 -9.93
CA TRP A 177 3.91 2.12 -8.49
C TRP A 177 3.31 0.92 -7.76
N VAL A 178 2.03 0.61 -7.98
CA VAL A 178 1.37 -0.53 -7.33
C VAL A 178 2.12 -1.84 -7.62
N GLY A 179 2.42 -2.12 -8.88
CA GLY A 179 3.11 -3.35 -9.28
C GLY A 179 4.51 -3.48 -8.66
N THR A 180 5.29 -2.39 -8.67
CA THR A 180 6.64 -2.38 -8.11
C THR A 180 6.62 -2.50 -6.58
N VAL A 181 5.66 -1.89 -5.90
CA VAL A 181 5.44 -2.09 -4.46
C VAL A 181 5.12 -3.55 -4.17
N LEU A 182 4.19 -4.17 -4.89
CA LEU A 182 3.83 -5.57 -4.63
C LEU A 182 5.02 -6.52 -4.84
N VAL A 183 5.76 -6.37 -5.94
CA VAL A 183 6.96 -7.17 -6.24
C VAL A 183 8.08 -6.96 -5.22
N SER A 184 8.35 -5.72 -4.81
CA SER A 184 9.41 -5.41 -3.85
C SER A 184 9.08 -5.94 -2.44
N THR A 185 7.81 -6.04 -2.08
CA THR A 185 7.37 -6.36 -0.71
C THR A 185 6.93 -7.81 -0.50
N SER A 186 6.75 -8.58 -1.58
CA SER A 186 6.27 -9.97 -1.53
C SER A 186 7.31 -10.99 -1.98
N ASP A 187 7.09 -12.26 -1.63
CA ASP A 187 7.99 -13.35 -2.04
C ASP A 187 7.76 -13.73 -3.51
N PRO A 188 8.80 -14.06 -4.30
CA PRO A 188 8.63 -14.55 -5.66
C PRO A 188 7.64 -15.71 -5.76
N GLY A 189 6.70 -15.62 -6.72
CA GLY A 189 5.66 -16.64 -6.93
C GLY A 189 4.45 -16.57 -6.00
N SER A 190 4.42 -15.62 -5.05
CA SER A 190 3.22 -15.35 -4.25
C SER A 190 2.11 -14.63 -5.06
N GLU A 191 0.87 -14.66 -4.58
CA GLU A 191 -0.24 -13.96 -5.27
C GLU A 191 -0.01 -12.45 -5.45
N PRO A 192 0.54 -11.71 -4.46
CA PRO A 192 0.89 -10.31 -4.65
C PRO A 192 2.02 -10.12 -5.67
N TRP A 193 2.99 -11.04 -5.72
CA TRP A 193 4.05 -11.02 -6.73
C TRP A 193 3.46 -11.19 -8.13
N ILE A 194 2.59 -12.18 -8.31
CA ILE A 194 1.93 -12.46 -9.59
C ILE A 194 1.13 -11.25 -10.06
N LEU A 195 0.31 -10.65 -9.18
CA LEU A 195 -0.44 -9.44 -9.50
C LEU A 195 0.48 -8.28 -9.86
N GLY A 196 1.55 -8.09 -9.08
CA GLY A 196 2.50 -7.02 -9.32
C GLY A 196 3.20 -7.18 -10.66
N SER A 197 3.66 -8.39 -10.99
CA SER A 197 4.25 -8.71 -12.28
C SER A 197 3.26 -8.50 -13.43
N SER A 198 2.01 -8.98 -13.31
CA SER A 198 1.02 -8.82 -14.37
C SER A 198 0.69 -7.35 -14.65
N LEU A 199 0.62 -6.51 -13.61
CA LEU A 199 0.44 -5.06 -13.78
C LEU A 199 1.61 -4.42 -14.51
N LEU A 200 2.85 -4.85 -14.23
CA LEU A 200 4.06 -4.31 -14.85
C LEU A 200 4.22 -4.77 -16.30
N ASP A 201 3.82 -6.01 -16.60
CA ASP A 201 3.91 -6.61 -17.93
C ASP A 201 2.79 -6.11 -18.87
N ALA A 202 1.62 -5.74 -18.32
CA ALA A 202 0.50 -5.19 -19.09
C ALA A 202 0.69 -3.72 -19.53
N ARG A 203 1.79 -3.07 -19.12
CA ARG A 203 2.05 -1.66 -19.44
C ARG A 203 2.33 -1.44 -20.93
N PRO A 204 1.80 -0.37 -21.55
CA PRO A 204 2.14 -0.02 -22.92
C PRO A 204 3.63 0.28 -23.12
N THR A 205 4.27 0.94 -22.16
CA THR A 205 5.69 1.31 -22.24
C THR A 205 6.54 0.33 -21.45
N PRO A 206 7.42 -0.45 -22.11
CA PRO A 206 8.37 -1.29 -21.39
C PRO A 206 9.38 -0.41 -20.66
N ARG A 207 9.59 -0.69 -19.36
CA ARG A 207 10.51 0.04 -18.49
C ARG A 207 11.44 -0.93 -17.78
N ASP A 208 12.68 -0.52 -17.59
CA ASP A 208 13.60 -1.22 -16.71
C ASP A 208 13.30 -0.92 -15.23
N TRP A 209 13.99 -1.63 -14.34
CA TRP A 209 13.72 -1.49 -12.91
C TRP A 209 14.19 -0.16 -12.34
N GLN A 210 15.21 0.47 -12.93
CA GLN A 210 15.63 1.82 -12.52
C GLN A 210 14.55 2.86 -12.85
N ALA A 211 13.97 2.79 -14.06
CA ALA A 211 12.87 3.65 -14.46
C ALA A 211 11.62 3.45 -13.60
N ASN A 212 11.31 2.19 -13.23
CA ASN A 212 10.23 1.91 -12.29
C ASN A 212 10.46 2.57 -10.91
N VAL A 213 11.67 2.47 -10.36
CA VAL A 213 12.00 3.08 -9.06
C VAL A 213 11.82 4.60 -9.12
N LYS A 214 12.31 5.25 -10.20
CA LYS A 214 12.15 6.69 -10.39
C LYS A 214 10.68 7.13 -10.39
N ILE A 215 9.80 6.37 -11.04
CA ILE A 215 8.35 6.62 -10.99
C ILE A 215 7.83 6.44 -9.56
N CYS A 216 8.23 5.36 -8.87
CA CYS A 216 7.76 5.09 -7.52
C CYS A 216 8.15 6.20 -6.52
N GLU A 217 9.27 6.89 -6.73
CA GLU A 217 9.70 8.04 -5.91
C GLU A 217 8.77 9.25 -6.02
N GLU A 218 7.94 9.34 -7.08
CA GLU A 218 6.87 10.34 -7.18
C GLU A 218 5.61 9.96 -6.37
N PHE A 219 5.58 8.73 -5.83
CA PHE A 219 4.54 8.19 -4.98
C PHE A 219 5.10 7.91 -3.57
N PHE A 220 4.62 6.87 -2.90
CA PHE A 220 5.22 6.38 -1.65
C PHE A 220 6.26 5.31 -1.93
N TRP A 221 7.53 5.67 -1.76
CA TRP A 221 8.66 4.78 -1.94
C TRP A 221 9.82 5.15 -1.01
N ILE A 222 10.60 4.15 -0.57
CA ILE A 222 11.77 4.35 0.29
C ILE A 222 12.90 3.40 -0.08
N GLU A 223 14.11 3.73 0.37
CA GLU A 223 15.34 3.01 0.05
C GLU A 223 15.28 1.51 0.40
N SER A 224 14.66 1.13 1.53
CA SER A 224 14.56 -0.28 1.91
C SER A 224 13.77 -1.12 0.89
N MET A 225 12.83 -0.51 0.17
CA MET A 225 12.08 -1.15 -0.91
C MET A 225 12.95 -1.31 -2.16
N SER A 226 13.80 -0.32 -2.47
CA SER A 226 14.82 -0.42 -3.52
C SER A 226 15.79 -1.59 -3.25
N LEU A 227 16.26 -1.75 -2.01
CA LEU A 227 17.15 -2.85 -1.61
C LEU A 227 16.46 -4.22 -1.73
N ARG A 228 15.19 -4.32 -1.34
CA ARG A 228 14.42 -5.56 -1.51
C ARG A 228 14.18 -5.86 -2.99
N LEU A 229 13.87 -4.85 -3.79
CA LEU A 229 13.67 -5.02 -5.23
C LEU A 229 14.96 -5.49 -5.91
N SER A 230 16.10 -4.87 -5.59
CA SER A 230 17.39 -5.21 -6.19
C SER A 230 17.78 -6.68 -5.96
N SER A 231 17.51 -7.20 -4.76
CA SER A 231 17.73 -8.61 -4.42
C SER A 231 16.88 -9.59 -5.26
N LYS A 232 15.82 -9.11 -5.92
CA LYS A 232 14.87 -9.93 -6.69
C LYS A 232 14.92 -9.71 -8.20
N ILE A 233 15.77 -8.78 -8.69
CA ILE A 233 15.91 -8.49 -10.12
C ILE A 233 16.21 -9.75 -10.95
N GLY A 234 17.00 -10.68 -10.40
CA GLY A 234 17.30 -11.96 -11.07
C GLY A 234 16.05 -12.78 -11.39
N TYR A 235 15.11 -12.88 -10.44
CA TYR A 235 13.85 -13.60 -10.63
C TYR A 235 12.93 -12.91 -11.65
N LEU A 236 12.89 -11.58 -11.63
CA LEU A 236 12.11 -10.81 -12.59
C LEU A 236 12.60 -11.01 -14.03
N LYS A 237 13.92 -11.00 -14.24
CA LYS A 237 14.53 -11.27 -15.56
C LYS A 237 14.28 -12.70 -16.07
N GLN A 238 14.22 -13.69 -15.18
CA GLN A 238 13.91 -15.06 -15.55
C GLN A 238 12.45 -15.23 -15.96
N THR A 239 11.53 -14.56 -15.24
CA THR A 239 10.09 -14.59 -15.54
C THR A 239 9.79 -14.01 -16.92
N GLN A 240 10.41 -12.87 -17.28
CA GLN A 240 10.27 -12.26 -18.61
C GLN A 240 10.80 -13.12 -19.76
N ARG A 241 11.81 -13.96 -19.52
CA ARG A 241 12.35 -14.88 -20.54
C ARG A 241 11.42 -16.08 -20.77
N MET A 242 10.73 -16.53 -19.73
CA MET A 242 9.78 -17.65 -19.83
C MET A 242 8.45 -17.26 -20.47
N SER A 243 8.06 -15.99 -20.45
CA SER A 243 6.84 -15.51 -21.12
C SER A 243 7.03 -15.18 -22.61
N GLN A 244 8.26 -15.22 -23.13
CA GLN A 244 8.61 -14.93 -24.53
C GLN A 244 9.01 -16.18 -25.35
N GLY A 245 8.99 -17.37 -24.74
CA GLY A 245 9.23 -18.67 -25.40
C GLY A 245 7.98 -19.52 -25.41
#